data_AF-A0A1G0IDB3-F1
#
_entry.id   AF-A0A1G0IDB3-F1
#
_cell.length_a   1.000
_cell.length_b   1.000
_cell.length_c   1.000
_cell.angle_alpha   90.00
_cell.angle_beta   90.00
_cell.angle_gamma   90.00
#
_symmetry.space_group_name_H-M   'P 1'
#
loop_
_entity.id
_entity.type
_entity.pdbx_description
1 polymer ?
#
loop_
_entity_poly.entity_id
_entity_poly.type
_entity_poly.pdbx_seq_one_letter_code
_entity_poly.pdbx_strand_id
1 'polypeptide(L)'
;MQGKQLDLPFKSVAIALIFSVLLGPIGLLYASFWGGLVLTLLALVLFFGRFGFLVLLIWFTACAFSVRAVESYNRKICKSHA
;
A
#
# COMPACT_ATOMS: atom_id res chain seq x y z
N MET A 1 -7.26 20.91 -29.51
CA MET A 1 -6.76 19.53 -29.39
C MET A 1 -7.30 18.94 -28.09
N GLN A 2 -8.38 18.16 -28.16
CA GLN A 2 -8.96 17.49 -26.98
C GLN A 2 -8.02 16.37 -26.55
N GLY A 3 -7.12 16.67 -25.61
CA GLY A 3 -6.34 15.66 -24.92
C GLY A 3 -7.29 14.71 -24.22
N LYS A 4 -7.24 13.43 -24.60
CA LYS A 4 -7.98 12.33 -24.01
C LYS A 4 -7.81 12.37 -22.49
N GLN A 5 -8.83 12.82 -21.77
CA GLN A 5 -8.87 12.75 -20.30
C GLN A 5 -8.85 11.28 -19.95
N LEU A 6 -7.67 10.76 -19.61
CA LEU A 6 -7.53 9.44 -19.04
C LEU A 6 -8.10 9.54 -17.62
N ASP A 7 -9.39 9.24 -17.47
CA ASP A 7 -10.04 9.01 -16.18
C ASP A 7 -9.28 7.87 -15.48
N LEU A 8 -8.24 8.24 -14.73
CA LEU A 8 -7.47 7.31 -13.93
C LEU A 8 -8.43 6.72 -12.90
N PRO A 9 -8.73 5.41 -12.96
CA PRO A 9 -9.72 4.83 -12.07
C PRO A 9 -9.29 5.00 -10.62
N PHE A 10 -10.22 5.43 -9.77
CA PHE A 10 -9.99 5.47 -8.32
C PHE A 10 -9.63 4.07 -7.83
N LYS A 11 -8.61 4.01 -6.99
CA LYS A 11 -8.12 2.74 -6.46
C LYS A 11 -8.87 2.42 -5.16
N SER A 12 -9.36 1.19 -5.05
CA SER A 12 -10.16 0.76 -3.90
C SER A 12 -9.32 0.51 -2.65
N VAL A 13 -9.56 1.30 -1.60
CA VAL A 13 -8.91 1.17 -0.28
C VAL A 13 -9.23 -0.18 0.36
N ALA A 14 -10.48 -0.64 0.25
CA ALA A 14 -10.94 -1.88 0.90
C ALA A 14 -10.16 -3.12 0.43
N ILE A 15 -9.96 -3.26 -0.88
CA ILE A 15 -9.22 -4.38 -1.47
C ILE A 15 -7.75 -4.32 -1.07
N ALA A 16 -7.14 -3.13 -1.05
CA ALA A 16 -5.77 -2.94 -0.59
C ALA A 16 -5.58 -3.30 0.89
N LEU A 17 -6.57 -3.00 1.74
CA LEU A 17 -6.59 -3.35 3.15
C LEU A 17 -6.72 -4.86 3.34
N ILE A 18 -7.68 -5.50 2.67
CA ILE A 18 -7.91 -6.94 2.74
C ILE A 18 -6.66 -7.71 2.29
N PHE A 19 -6.04 -7.28 1.19
CA PHE A 19 -4.77 -7.85 0.73
C PHE A 19 -3.64 -7.65 1.75
N SER A 20 -3.53 -6.47 2.36
CA SER A 20 -2.50 -6.20 3.37
C SER A 20 -2.72 -6.97 4.68
N VAL A 21 -3.97 -7.26 5.05
CA VAL A 21 -4.28 -8.09 6.22
C VAL A 21 -3.95 -9.56 5.93
N LEU A 22 -4.33 -10.08 4.75
CA LEU A 22 -4.11 -11.49 4.40
C LEU A 22 -2.65 -11.81 4.04
N LEU A 23 -1.99 -10.97 3.25
CA LEU A 23 -0.62 -11.19 2.76
C LEU A 23 0.44 -10.35 3.51
N GLY A 24 0.03 -9.48 4.44
CA GLY A 24 0.94 -8.60 5.16
C GLY A 24 1.57 -7.54 4.27
N PRO A 25 2.89 -7.30 4.36
CA PRO A 25 3.58 -6.28 3.57
C PRO A 25 3.53 -6.53 2.06
N ILE A 26 3.33 -7.78 1.63
CA ILE A 26 3.13 -8.14 0.21
C ILE A 26 1.80 -7.55 -0.31
N GLY A 27 0.75 -7.52 0.51
CA GLY A 27 -0.52 -6.90 0.14
C GLY A 27 -0.42 -5.39 -0.10
N LEU A 28 0.63 -4.77 0.44
CA LEU A 28 0.93 -3.36 0.25
C LEU A 28 1.45 -3.05 -1.14
N LEU A 29 2.06 -4.02 -1.83
CA LEU A 29 2.46 -3.90 -3.23
C LEU A 29 1.26 -3.64 -4.13
N TYR A 30 0.08 -4.14 -3.76
CA TYR A 30 -1.16 -3.82 -4.46
C TYR A 30 -1.47 -2.32 -4.36
N ALA A 31 -1.20 -1.66 -3.22
CA ALA A 31 -1.46 -0.23 -3.02
C ALA A 31 -0.34 0.67 -3.55
N SER A 32 0.91 0.39 -3.20
CA SER A 32 2.11 1.16 -3.55
C SER A 32 3.31 0.24 -3.73
N PHE A 33 3.91 0.29 -4.93
CA PHE A 33 5.07 -0.52 -5.27
C PHE A 33 6.27 -0.21 -4.35
N TRP A 34 6.59 1.08 -4.17
CA TRP A 34 7.71 1.51 -3.33
C TRP A 34 7.48 1.23 -1.84
N GLY A 35 6.28 1.49 -1.34
CA GLY A 35 5.96 1.24 0.07
C GLY A 35 5.98 -0.24 0.41
N GLY A 36 5.40 -1.07 -0.47
CA GLY A 36 5.35 -2.51 -0.26
C GLY A 36 6.71 -3.17 -0.40
N LEU A 37 7.56 -2.70 -1.33
CA LEU A 37 8.89 -3.24 -1.53
C LEU A 37 9.79 -2.98 -0.32
N VAL A 38 9.77 -1.76 0.23
CA VAL A 38 10.52 -1.41 1.44
C VAL A 38 10.04 -2.22 2.65
N LEU A 39 8.73 -2.30 2.88
CA LEU A 39 8.16 -3.05 4.01
C LEU A 39 8.39 -4.56 3.87
N THR A 40 8.38 -5.10 2.65
CA THR A 40 8.67 -6.53 2.39
C THR A 40 10.14 -6.85 2.66
N LEU A 41 11.07 -5.99 2.23
CA LEU A 41 12.49 -6.16 2.56
C LEU A 41 12.74 -6.07 4.07
N LEU A 42 12.08 -5.13 4.75
CA LEU A 42 12.19 -4.98 6.20
C LEU A 42 11.65 -6.22 6.93
N ALA A 43 10.51 -6.73 6.50
CA ALA A 43 9.91 -7.96 7.03
C ALA A 43 10.83 -9.17 6.82
N LEU A 44 11.48 -9.28 5.66
CA LEU A 44 12.42 -10.35 5.36
C LEU A 44 13.63 -10.31 6.31
N VAL A 45 14.24 -9.14 6.51
CA VAL A 45 15.37 -8.96 7.44
C VAL A 45 14.98 -9.37 8.88
N LEU A 46 13.80 -8.95 9.33
CA LEU A 46 13.32 -9.25 10.68
C LEU A 46 12.93 -10.72 10.86
N PHE A 47 12.46 -11.37 9.80
CA PHE A 47 12.18 -12.81 9.78
C PHE A 47 13.46 -13.63 9.99
N PHE A 48 14.56 -13.27 9.31
CA PHE A 48 15.87 -13.88 9.54
C PHE A 48 16.40 -13.64 10.96
N GLY A 49 16.09 -12.49 11.56
CA GLY A 49 16.45 -12.18 12.95
C GLY A 49 15.68 -12.93 14.03
N ARG A 50 14.71 -13.82 13.69
CA ARG A 50 13.84 -14.53 14.64
C ARG A 50 13.04 -13.62 15.58
N PHE A 51 12.82 -12.36 15.19
CA PHE A 51 12.02 -11.41 15.96
C PHE A 51 10.53 -11.52 15.58
N GLY A 52 9.86 -12.58 16.06
CA GLY A 52 8.44 -12.82 15.77
C GLY A 52 7.51 -11.67 16.18
N PHE A 53 7.85 -10.94 17.24
CA PHE A 53 7.05 -9.77 17.69
C PHE A 53 7.13 -8.58 16.71
N LEU A 54 8.29 -8.37 16.09
CA LEU A 54 8.50 -7.29 15.12
C LEU A 54 7.73 -7.53 13.81
N VAL A 55 7.51 -8.79 13.45
CA VAL A 55 6.69 -9.17 12.28
C VAL A 55 5.23 -8.74 12.47
N LEU A 56 4.66 -8.92 13.67
CA LEU A 56 3.29 -8.47 13.97
C LEU A 56 3.16 -6.95 13.87
N LEU A 57 4.12 -6.19 14.42
CA LEU A 57 4.14 -4.73 14.29
C LEU A 57 4.21 -4.29 12.81
N ILE A 58 5.02 -4.98 12.01
CA ILE A 58 5.09 -4.73 10.57
C ILE A 58 3.76 -4.96 9.87
N TRP A 59 2.99 -5.96 10.28
CA TRP A 59 1.68 -6.25 9.71
C TRP A 59 0.69 -5.09 9.95
N PHE A 60 0.67 -4.54 11.17
CA PHE A 60 -0.15 -3.38 11.50
C PHE A 60 0.30 -2.13 10.74
N THR A 61 1.61 -1.87 10.70
CA THR A 61 2.14 -0.71 9.94
C THR A 61 1.86 -0.85 8.45
N ALA A 62 1.89 -2.08 7.91
CA ALA A 62 1.54 -2.36 6.53
C ALA A 62 0.08 -1.99 6.22
N CYS A 63 -0.86 -2.36 7.08
CA CYS A 63 -2.26 -1.97 6.91
C CYS A 63 -2.45 -0.44 6.93
N ALA A 64 -1.77 0.28 7.84
CA ALA A 64 -1.85 1.74 7.88
C ALA A 64 -1.25 2.40 6.63
N PHE A 65 -0.11 1.88 6.14
CA PHE A 65 0.57 2.40 4.96
C PHE A 65 -0.20 2.13 3.68
N SER A 66 -0.87 0.98 3.57
CA SER A 66 -1.67 0.65 2.39
C SER A 66 -2.85 1.61 2.21
N VAL A 67 -3.55 1.95 3.30
CA VAL A 67 -4.63 2.96 3.30
C VAL A 67 -4.09 4.32 2.89
N ARG A 68 -3.00 4.79 3.54
CA ARG A 68 -2.37 6.08 3.24
C ARG A 68 -1.90 6.21 1.80
N ALA A 69 -1.37 5.12 1.23
CA ALA A 69 -0.94 5.08 -0.16
C ALA A 69 -2.12 5.23 -1.13
N VAL A 70 -3.22 4.50 -0.90
CA VAL A 70 -4.41 4.59 -1.74
C VAL A 70 -5.08 5.96 -1.61
N GLU A 71 -5.20 6.49 -0.39
CA GLU A 71 -5.74 7.83 -0.18
C GLU A 71 -4.89 8.92 -0.86
N SER A 72 -3.56 8.81 -0.79
CA SER A 72 -2.65 9.75 -1.46
C SER A 72 -2.83 9.70 -2.97
N TYR A 73 -3.01 8.51 -3.55
CA TYR A 73 -3.31 8.33 -4.97
C TYR A 73 -4.67 8.96 -5.34
N ASN A 74 -5.74 8.64 -4.60
CA ASN A 74 -7.07 9.18 -4.86
C ASN A 74 -7.14 10.71 -4.66
N ARG A 75 -6.42 11.27 -3.66
CA ARG A 75 -6.32 12.73 -3.46
C ARG A 75 -5.63 13.44 -4.63
N LYS A 76 -4.60 12.84 -5.24
CA LYS A 76 -3.93 13.41 -6.42
C LYS A 76 -4.87 13.49 -7.62
N ILE A 77 -5.68 12.45 -7.84
CA ILE A 77 -6.68 12.43 -8.90
C ILE A 77 -7.75 13.49 -8.60
N CYS A 78 -8.32 13.50 -7.39
CA CYS A 78 -9.34 14.46 -6.99
C CYS A 78 -8.89 15.93 -7.14
N LYS A 79 -7.64 16.26 -6.77
CA LYS A 79 -7.07 17.60 -6.98
C LYS A 79 -6.82 17.94 -8.45
N SER A 80 -6.65 16.95 -9.33
CA SER A 80 -6.48 17.18 -10.76
C SER A 80 -7.79 17.53 -11.47
N HIS A 81 -8.94 17.26 -10.83
CA HIS A 81 -10.28 17.53 -11.37
C HIS A 81 -10.99 18.70 -10.66
N ALA A 82 -10.34 19.37 -9.71
CA ALA A 82 -10.86 20.54 -8.99
C ALA A 82 -10.15 21.82 -9.48
#